data_AF-A0A838VR94-F1
#
_entry.id   AF-A0A838VR94-F1
#
_cell.length_a   1.000
_cell.length_b   1.000
_cell.length_c   1.000
_cell.angle_alpha   90.00
_cell.angle_beta   90.00
_cell.angle_gamma   90.00
#
_symmetry.space_group_name_H-M   'P 1'
#
loop_
_entity.id
_entity.type
_entity.pdbx_description
1 polymer ?
#
loop_
_entity_poly.entity_id
_entity_poly.type
_entity_poly.pdbx_seq_one_letter_code
_entity_poly.pdbx_strand_id
1 'polypeptide(L)'
;MFTYPNFQQNDQSLKANTPSQPTIALLPYGDLIEDFLDTIGVSFEVFCNEFMGSWMFGYIDALQLVGVRTVLFCFSANVAAPTRFTHAPTGTTICVLPAPKIYRVYRGVRQKALNVSGVSENEKFSDVYATHSDRPSLLVALKDGVKNLGSYLSTPLRLLAVELRREGCNAILCQ
;
A
#
# COMPACT_ATOMS: atom_id res chain seq x y z
N MET A 1 -68.35 32.46 -3.84
CA MET A 1 -67.89 31.06 -3.99
C MET A 1 -66.51 31.14 -4.63
N PHE A 2 -65.45 31.12 -3.81
CA PHE A 2 -64.08 31.34 -4.26
C PHE A 2 -63.40 29.99 -4.51
N THR A 3 -62.94 29.79 -5.74
CA THR A 3 -62.25 28.57 -6.19
C THR A 3 -60.75 28.77 -5.97
N TYR A 4 -60.14 27.94 -5.12
CA TYR A 4 -58.69 27.86 -5.00
C TYR A 4 -58.12 26.99 -6.12
N PRO A 5 -57.02 27.39 -6.80
CA PRO A 5 -56.36 26.52 -7.76
C PRO A 5 -55.57 25.41 -7.05
N ASN A 6 -55.75 24.18 -7.52
CA ASN A 6 -54.96 23.01 -7.16
C ASN A 6 -53.49 23.22 -7.51
N PHE A 7 -52.62 23.36 -6.50
CA PHE A 7 -51.19 23.15 -6.68
C PHE A 7 -50.93 21.64 -6.80
N GLN A 8 -50.73 21.18 -8.03
CA GLN A 8 -50.13 19.87 -8.27
C GLN A 8 -48.71 19.88 -7.71
N GLN A 9 -48.51 19.14 -6.62
CA GLN A 9 -47.21 18.80 -6.08
C GLN A 9 -46.50 17.94 -7.13
N ASN A 10 -45.69 18.58 -7.97
CA ASN A 10 -44.70 17.88 -8.78
C ASN A 10 -43.66 17.32 -7.81
N ASP A 11 -43.89 16.09 -7.37
CA ASP A 11 -42.91 15.25 -6.67
C ASP A 11 -41.85 14.77 -7.68
N GLN A 12 -41.17 15.73 -8.30
CA GLN A 12 -39.85 15.48 -8.84
C GLN A 12 -38.91 15.44 -7.64
N SER A 13 -38.85 14.26 -7.03
CA SER A 13 -37.76 13.91 -6.13
C SER A 13 -36.46 14.31 -6.84
N LEU A 14 -35.86 15.38 -6.35
CA LEU A 14 -34.46 15.66 -6.54
C LEU A 14 -33.77 14.36 -6.14
N LYS A 15 -33.32 13.58 -7.13
CA LYS A 15 -32.26 12.60 -6.94
C LYS A 15 -31.08 13.43 -6.47
N ALA A 16 -31.02 13.68 -5.17
CA ALA A 16 -29.81 14.10 -4.51
C ALA A 16 -28.81 13.02 -4.91
N ASN A 17 -27.90 13.36 -5.82
CA ASN A 17 -26.68 12.61 -5.98
C ASN A 17 -26.03 12.66 -4.61
N THR A 18 -26.32 11.67 -3.76
CA THR A 18 -25.56 11.47 -2.54
C THR A 18 -24.12 11.38 -3.03
N PRO A 19 -23.23 12.32 -2.65
CA PRO A 19 -21.86 12.27 -3.11
C PRO A 19 -21.33 10.89 -2.75
N SER A 20 -20.87 10.15 -3.76
CA SER A 20 -20.28 8.83 -3.57
C SER A 20 -19.26 8.94 -2.45
N GLN A 21 -19.34 8.04 -1.46
CA GLN A 21 -18.46 8.05 -0.30
C GLN A 21 -17.00 8.22 -0.77
N PRO A 22 -16.28 9.28 -0.35
CA PRO A 22 -14.91 9.50 -0.78
C PRO A 22 -14.07 8.29 -0.39
N THR A 23 -13.24 7.82 -1.32
CA THR A 23 -12.37 6.65 -1.13
C THR A 23 -10.91 7.09 -1.12
N ILE A 24 -10.17 6.73 -0.07
CA ILE A 24 -8.73 6.95 0.04
C ILE A 24 -8.00 5.62 -0.09
N ALA A 25 -6.97 5.61 -0.92
CA ALA A 25 -5.99 4.53 -0.93
C ALA A 25 -4.95 4.79 0.17
N LEU A 26 -4.83 3.89 1.13
CA LEU A 26 -3.76 3.90 2.11
C LEU A 26 -2.63 3.01 1.59
N LEU A 27 -1.46 3.59 1.37
CA LEU A 27 -0.28 2.90 0.89
C LEU A 27 0.83 3.02 1.95
N PRO A 28 1.01 2.01 2.82
CA PRO A 28 2.21 1.90 3.65
C PRO A 28 3.41 1.76 2.72
N TYR A 29 4.17 2.83 2.57
CA TYR A 29 5.39 2.90 1.80
C TYR A 29 6.42 1.96 2.44
N GLY A 30 6.86 0.97 1.67
CA GLY A 30 7.75 -0.05 2.18
C GLY A 30 8.09 -1.11 1.15
N ASP A 31 8.89 -2.07 1.59
CA ASP A 31 9.20 -3.30 0.87
C ASP A 31 7.93 -4.20 0.84
N LEU A 32 8.06 -5.52 0.92
CA LEU A 32 6.86 -6.37 0.87
C LEU A 32 6.15 -6.40 2.21
N ILE A 33 4.83 -6.65 2.17
CA ILE A 33 4.06 -6.85 3.40
C ILE A 33 4.64 -7.98 4.25
N GLU A 34 5.21 -9.00 3.60
CA GLU A 34 5.92 -10.08 4.30
C GLU A 34 7.06 -9.56 5.17
N ASP A 35 7.86 -8.59 4.69
CA ASP A 35 9.01 -8.10 5.46
C ASP A 35 8.56 -7.43 6.76
N PHE A 36 7.43 -6.71 6.73
CA PHE A 36 6.81 -6.14 7.94
C PHE A 36 6.27 -7.23 8.87
N LEU A 37 5.49 -8.16 8.31
CA LEU A 37 4.83 -9.22 9.06
C LEU A 37 5.81 -10.19 9.72
N ASP A 38 6.86 -10.58 9.01
CA ASP A 38 7.94 -11.43 9.51
C ASP A 38 8.66 -10.75 10.68
N THR A 39 8.86 -9.42 10.63
CA THR A 39 9.52 -8.65 11.69
C THR A 39 8.73 -8.70 13.01
N ILE A 40 7.40 -8.65 12.94
CA ILE A 40 6.53 -8.70 14.14
C ILE A 40 6.06 -10.12 14.48
N GLY A 41 6.47 -11.13 13.71
CA GLY A 41 6.09 -12.52 13.92
C GLY A 41 4.60 -12.82 13.68
N VAL A 42 3.94 -12.06 12.79
CA VAL A 42 2.50 -12.17 12.51
C VAL A 42 2.29 -12.77 11.13
N SER A 43 1.39 -13.75 10.99
CA SER A 43 1.03 -14.28 9.68
C SER A 43 0.11 -13.32 8.92
N PHE A 44 0.05 -13.44 7.58
CA PHE A 44 -0.90 -12.63 6.79
C PHE A 44 -2.37 -12.92 7.14
N GLU A 45 -2.68 -14.13 7.57
CA GLU A 45 -4.03 -14.49 8.03
C GLU A 45 -4.39 -13.78 9.33
N VAL A 46 -3.49 -13.80 10.33
CA VAL A 46 -3.68 -13.06 11.59
C VAL A 46 -3.74 -11.56 11.31
N PHE A 47 -2.93 -11.06 10.36
CA PHE A 47 -2.99 -9.69 9.89
C PHE A 47 -4.37 -9.31 9.36
N CYS A 48 -5.03 -10.19 8.61
CA CYS A 48 -6.37 -9.93 8.06
C CYS A 48 -7.48 -10.06 9.11
N ASN A 49 -7.36 -11.01 10.04
CA ASN A 49 -8.48 -11.40 10.89
C ASN A 49 -8.47 -10.76 12.28
N GLU A 50 -7.30 -10.37 12.80
CA GLU A 50 -7.14 -10.01 14.23
C GLU A 50 -6.31 -8.75 14.46
N PHE A 51 -5.33 -8.48 13.60
CA PHE A 51 -4.28 -7.52 13.91
C PHE A 51 -4.72 -6.05 13.81
N MET A 52 -4.66 -5.33 14.94
CA MET A 52 -4.91 -3.88 15.01
C MET A 52 -3.67 -3.07 15.43
N GLY A 53 -2.52 -3.73 15.60
CA GLY A 53 -1.34 -3.15 16.26
C GLY A 53 -0.51 -2.17 15.44
N SER A 54 -1.03 -1.68 14.30
CA SER A 54 -0.30 -0.75 13.43
C SER A 54 -1.04 0.57 13.26
N TRP A 55 -0.27 1.64 13.07
CA TRP A 55 -0.77 2.99 12.78
C TRP A 55 -1.78 2.98 11.61
N MET A 56 -1.59 2.11 10.61
CA MET A 56 -2.45 2.06 9.43
C MET A 56 -3.93 1.81 9.78
N PHE A 57 -4.20 1.00 10.80
CA PHE A 57 -5.57 0.70 11.23
C PHE A 57 -6.19 1.83 12.05
N GLY A 58 -5.38 2.56 12.83
CA GLY A 58 -5.85 3.79 13.47
C GLY A 58 -6.28 4.87 12.47
N TYR A 59 -5.56 5.03 11.36
CA TYR A 59 -5.97 5.92 10.27
C TYR A 59 -7.23 5.42 9.56
N ILE A 60 -7.31 4.12 9.28
CA ILE A 60 -8.50 3.50 8.67
C ILE A 60 -9.73 3.78 9.53
N ASP A 61 -9.67 3.50 10.83
CA ASP A 61 -10.78 3.71 11.76
C ASP A 61 -11.17 5.19 11.83
N ALA A 62 -10.19 6.09 11.96
CA ALA A 62 -10.45 7.53 12.01
C ALA A 62 -11.12 8.07 10.73
N LEU A 63 -10.68 7.59 9.56
CA LEU A 63 -11.27 7.96 8.27
C LEU A 63 -12.68 7.39 8.11
N GLN A 64 -12.91 6.15 8.53
CA GLN A 64 -14.23 5.53 8.51
C GLN A 64 -15.23 6.27 9.39
N LEU A 65 -14.82 6.77 10.57
CA LEU A 65 -15.68 7.55 11.48
C LEU A 65 -16.25 8.83 10.84
N VAL A 66 -15.51 9.43 9.89
CA VAL A 66 -15.97 10.62 9.15
C VAL A 66 -16.57 10.26 7.79
N GLY A 67 -16.89 8.98 7.57
CA GLY A 67 -17.53 8.51 6.35
C GLY A 67 -16.59 8.45 5.16
N VAL A 68 -15.28 8.30 5.35
CA VAL A 68 -14.32 8.07 4.25
C VAL A 68 -14.04 6.56 4.14
N ARG A 69 -14.26 6.00 2.95
CA ARG A 69 -13.90 4.61 2.67
C ARG A 69 -12.39 4.54 2.49
N THR A 70 -11.75 3.54 3.10
CA THR A 70 -10.31 3.31 2.93
C THR A 70 -10.08 1.98 2.24
N VAL A 71 -9.06 1.90 1.38
CA VAL A 71 -8.54 0.66 0.82
C VAL A 71 -7.06 0.60 1.11
N LEU A 72 -6.62 -0.44 1.83
CA LEU A 72 -5.22 -0.67 2.13
C LEU A 72 -4.56 -1.38 0.95
N PHE A 73 -3.53 -0.77 0.37
CA PHE A 73 -2.74 -1.38 -0.70
C PHE A 73 -1.40 -1.86 -0.16
N CYS A 74 -1.03 -3.11 -0.44
CA CYS A 74 0.31 -3.62 -0.11
C CYS A 74 0.85 -4.54 -1.20
N PHE A 75 2.15 -4.83 -1.16
CA PHE A 75 2.83 -5.64 -2.16
C PHE A 75 3.28 -6.97 -1.56
N SER A 76 3.13 -8.05 -2.31
CA SER A 76 3.48 -9.40 -1.86
C SER A 76 4.23 -10.18 -2.92
N ALA A 77 5.23 -10.97 -2.51
CA ALA A 77 5.87 -11.95 -3.38
C ALA A 77 5.06 -13.24 -3.55
N ASN A 78 4.05 -13.44 -2.70
CA ASN A 78 3.27 -14.68 -2.60
C ASN A 78 2.00 -14.65 -3.46
N VAL A 79 1.60 -13.48 -3.98
CA VAL A 79 0.47 -13.35 -4.91
C VAL A 79 0.94 -13.24 -6.36
N ALA A 80 0.24 -13.91 -7.27
CA ALA A 80 0.53 -13.87 -8.71
C ALA A 80 -0.28 -12.79 -9.46
N ALA A 81 -1.38 -12.33 -8.88
CA ALA A 81 -2.29 -11.33 -9.42
C ALA A 81 -2.85 -10.46 -8.29
N PRO A 82 -3.46 -9.29 -8.57
CA PRO A 82 -4.15 -8.50 -7.56
C PRO A 82 -5.20 -9.34 -6.82
N THR A 83 -5.02 -9.50 -5.52
CA THR A 83 -5.92 -10.27 -4.65
C THR A 83 -6.51 -9.36 -3.58
N ARG A 84 -7.78 -9.57 -3.24
CA ARG A 84 -8.49 -8.74 -2.27
C ARG A 84 -8.87 -9.58 -1.06
N PHE A 85 -8.62 -9.01 0.09
CA PHE A 85 -9.01 -9.55 1.38
C PHE A 85 -9.83 -8.50 2.11
N THR A 86 -10.56 -8.95 3.13
CA THR A 86 -11.26 -8.06 4.05
C THR A 86 -10.54 -8.13 5.37
N HIS A 87 -10.17 -6.98 5.91
CA HIS A 87 -9.70 -6.87 7.28
C HIS A 87 -10.90 -7.03 8.21
N ALA A 88 -11.02 -8.16 8.91
CA ALA A 88 -12.21 -8.49 9.69
C ALA A 88 -12.53 -7.44 10.80
N PRO A 89 -11.55 -6.92 11.56
CA PRO A 89 -11.81 -5.95 12.61
C PRO A 89 -12.42 -4.63 12.11
N THR A 90 -12.02 -4.15 10.93
CA THR A 90 -12.40 -2.82 10.41
C THR A 90 -13.31 -2.88 9.18
N GLY A 91 -13.57 -4.08 8.64
CA GLY A 91 -14.27 -4.27 7.37
C GLY A 91 -13.56 -3.70 6.14
N THR A 92 -12.33 -3.21 6.28
CA THR A 92 -11.59 -2.53 5.20
C THR A 92 -11.10 -3.51 4.16
N THR A 93 -11.17 -3.13 2.88
CA THR A 93 -10.55 -3.90 1.80
C THR A 93 -9.03 -3.77 1.86
N ILE A 94 -8.35 -4.92 1.86
CA ILE A 94 -6.90 -5.03 1.68
C ILE A 94 -6.66 -5.53 0.25
N CYS A 95 -6.06 -4.70 -0.60
CA CYS A 95 -5.67 -5.05 -1.96
C CYS A 95 -4.18 -5.37 -2.00
N VAL A 96 -3.88 -6.65 -2.21
CA VAL A 96 -2.50 -7.16 -2.28
C VAL A 96 -2.10 -7.28 -3.75
N LEU A 97 -1.04 -6.57 -4.13
CA LEU A 97 -0.51 -6.53 -5.48
C LEU A 97 0.74 -7.42 -5.62
N PRO A 98 0.94 -8.07 -6.78
CA PRO A 98 2.12 -8.88 -7.00
C PRO A 98 3.38 -8.03 -7.09
N ALA A 99 4.41 -8.40 -6.33
CA ALA A 99 5.72 -7.78 -6.41
C ALA A 99 6.33 -7.99 -7.80
N PRO A 100 6.95 -6.96 -8.42
CA PRO A 100 7.69 -7.10 -9.67
C PRO A 100 8.78 -8.17 -9.56
N LYS A 101 8.91 -9.00 -10.61
CA LYS A 101 9.91 -10.10 -10.63
C LYS A 101 11.32 -9.62 -10.34
N ILE A 102 11.67 -8.42 -10.82
CA ILE A 102 13.00 -7.81 -10.61
C ILE A 102 13.24 -7.51 -9.13
N TYR A 103 12.22 -7.04 -8.42
CA TYR A 103 12.29 -6.77 -7.00
C TYR A 103 12.41 -8.07 -6.18
N ARG A 104 11.73 -9.15 -6.59
CA ARG A 104 11.87 -10.47 -5.95
C ARG A 104 13.32 -10.99 -6.01
N VAL A 105 13.99 -10.79 -7.14
CA VAL A 105 15.42 -11.15 -7.30
C VAL A 105 16.30 -10.28 -6.41
N TYR A 106 16.08 -8.96 -6.41
CA TYR A 106 16.78 -8.03 -5.53
C TYR A 106 16.63 -8.38 -4.04
N ARG A 107 15.41 -8.68 -3.58
CA ARG A 107 15.11 -9.12 -2.20
C ARG A 107 15.91 -10.35 -1.82
N GLY A 108 15.96 -11.36 -2.69
CA GLY A 108 16.71 -12.59 -2.44
C GLY A 108 18.22 -12.35 -2.32
N VAL A 109 18.79 -11.42 -3.08
CA VAL A 109 20.20 -11.02 -2.95
C VAL A 109 20.43 -10.24 -1.66
N ARG A 110 19.55 -9.29 -1.32
CA ARG A 110 19.64 -8.48 -0.11
C ARG A 110 19.55 -9.33 1.17
N GLN A 111 18.59 -10.24 1.27
CA GLN A 111 18.44 -11.12 2.44
C GLN A 111 19.66 -12.02 2.64
N LYS A 112 20.23 -12.58 1.55
CA LYS A 112 21.46 -13.38 1.65
C LYS A 112 22.65 -12.55 2.11
N ALA A 113 22.79 -11.32 1.62
CA ALA A 113 23.87 -10.43 2.06
C ALA A 113 23.73 -10.09 3.56
N LEU A 114 22.51 -9.80 4.04
CA LEU A 114 22.26 -9.54 5.46
C LEU A 114 22.57 -10.75 6.35
N ASN A 115 22.13 -11.95 5.95
CA ASN A 115 22.35 -13.18 6.71
C ASN A 115 23.82 -13.62 6.75
N VAL A 116 24.62 -13.29 5.72
CA VAL A 116 26.05 -13.59 5.67
C VAL A 116 26.88 -12.56 6.47
N SER A 117 26.37 -11.35 6.67
CA SER A 117 27.14 -10.26 7.25
C SER A 117 26.98 -10.09 8.77
N GLY A 118 25.99 -10.74 9.42
CA GLY A 118 25.81 -10.68 10.88
C GLY A 118 25.64 -9.25 11.45
N VAL A 119 25.15 -8.31 10.64
CA VAL A 119 25.11 -6.88 11.00
C VAL A 119 23.92 -6.61 11.93
N SER A 120 24.26 -6.15 13.14
CA SER A 120 23.35 -5.70 14.21
C SER A 120 22.56 -4.45 13.80
N GLU A 121 21.34 -4.32 14.32
CA GLU A 121 20.29 -3.33 14.01
C GLU A 121 20.66 -1.83 14.10
N ASN A 122 21.90 -1.46 14.42
CA ASN A 122 22.30 -0.06 14.60
C ASN A 122 23.56 0.41 13.86
N GLU A 123 24.11 -0.39 12.93
CA GLU A 123 25.23 0.08 12.11
C GLU A 123 24.74 0.60 10.75
N LYS A 124 25.07 1.87 10.48
CA LYS A 124 24.84 2.48 9.17
C LYS A 124 25.49 1.60 8.11
N PHE A 125 24.64 1.10 7.22
CA PHE A 125 24.95 0.24 6.07
C PHE A 125 26.01 0.83 5.10
N SER A 126 26.57 2.00 5.38
CA SER A 126 27.64 2.67 4.62
C SER A 126 29.02 2.05 4.79
N ASP A 127 29.29 1.33 5.87
CA ASP A 127 30.69 1.08 6.27
C ASP A 127 31.25 -0.27 5.78
N VAL A 128 30.39 -1.20 5.33
CA VAL A 128 30.80 -2.57 4.95
C VAL A 128 31.20 -2.70 3.46
N TYR A 129 31.01 -1.67 2.62
CA TYR A 129 31.35 -1.74 1.19
C TYR A 129 32.51 -0.84 0.75
N ALA A 130 33.24 -0.25 1.69
CA ALA A 130 34.50 0.45 1.42
C ALA A 130 35.65 -0.54 1.17
N THR A 131 35.50 -1.48 0.23
CA THR A 131 36.66 -2.17 -0.34
C THR A 131 37.03 -1.47 -1.63
N HIS A 132 38.07 -0.64 -1.52
CA HIS A 132 38.73 0.11 -2.59
C HIS A 132 38.81 -0.67 -3.91
N SER A 133 38.27 -0.06 -4.97
CA SER A 133 38.73 -0.31 -6.34
C SER A 133 38.72 1.02 -7.08
N ASP A 134 39.90 1.57 -7.32
CA ASP A 134 40.16 2.91 -7.87
C ASP A 134 39.82 3.06 -9.36
N ARG A 135 38.60 2.70 -9.76
CA ARG A 135 38.07 3.02 -11.09
C ARG A 135 36.61 3.45 -10.99
N PRO A 136 36.23 4.65 -11.46
CA PRO A 136 34.84 5.10 -11.48
C PRO A 136 34.09 4.27 -12.52
N SER A 137 33.57 3.11 -12.12
CA SER A 137 32.78 2.27 -13.02
C SER A 137 31.38 2.85 -13.11
N LEU A 138 30.89 2.99 -14.34
CA LEU A 138 29.50 3.38 -14.64
C LEU A 138 28.49 2.49 -13.90
N LEU A 139 28.89 1.25 -13.58
CA LEU A 139 28.15 0.31 -12.73
C LEU A 139 27.93 0.80 -11.30
N VAL A 140 28.87 1.53 -10.69
CA VAL A 140 28.69 2.10 -9.34
C VAL A 140 27.67 3.24 -9.37
N ALA A 141 27.74 4.11 -10.37
CA ALA A 141 26.74 5.17 -10.56
C ALA A 141 25.34 4.61 -10.88
N LEU A 142 25.27 3.56 -11.71
CA LEU A 142 24.02 2.84 -11.98
C LEU A 142 23.50 2.14 -10.71
N LYS A 143 24.39 1.53 -9.92
CA LYS A 143 24.06 0.87 -8.65
C LYS A 143 23.53 1.86 -7.62
N ASP A 144 24.09 3.06 -7.52
CA ASP A 144 23.63 4.10 -6.60
C ASP A 144 22.31 4.74 -7.09
N GLY A 145 22.12 4.89 -8.40
CA GLY A 145 20.83 5.27 -8.98
C GLY A 145 19.73 4.23 -8.73
N VAL A 146 20.05 2.94 -8.86
CA VAL A 146 19.14 1.82 -8.54
C VAL A 146 18.89 1.70 -7.04
N LYS A 147 19.84 2.05 -6.16
CA LYS A 147 19.62 2.06 -4.70
C LYS A 147 18.52 3.04 -4.29
N ASN A 148 18.52 4.25 -4.84
CA ASN A 148 17.51 5.27 -4.51
C ASN A 148 16.13 4.98 -5.16
N LEU A 149 16.10 4.18 -6.22
CA LEU A 149 14.88 3.73 -6.91
C LEU A 149 14.44 2.31 -6.53
N GLY A 150 15.22 1.58 -5.73
CA GLY A 150 15.00 0.17 -5.43
C GLY A 150 13.66 -0.09 -4.76
N SER A 151 13.25 0.81 -3.86
CA SER A 151 11.92 0.79 -3.24
C SER A 151 10.81 1.18 -4.21
N TYR A 152 11.07 2.03 -5.20
CA TYR A 152 10.09 2.32 -6.27
C TYR A 152 9.92 1.15 -7.24
N LEU A 153 10.97 0.35 -7.45
CA LEU A 153 10.92 -0.86 -8.29
C LEU A 153 10.12 -2.00 -7.65
N SER A 154 9.80 -1.94 -6.35
CA SER A 154 8.87 -2.87 -5.69
C SER A 154 7.41 -2.61 -6.07
N THR A 155 7.11 -1.40 -6.57
CA THR A 155 5.74 -0.96 -6.85
C THR A 155 5.39 -1.23 -8.32
N PRO A 156 4.45 -2.15 -8.63
CA PRO A 156 3.93 -2.31 -9.97
C PRO A 156 3.00 -1.14 -10.33
N LEU A 157 3.57 0.04 -10.66
CA LEU A 157 2.85 1.31 -10.83
C LEU A 157 1.63 1.21 -11.76
N ARG A 158 1.72 0.44 -12.85
CA ARG A 158 0.59 0.24 -13.76
C ARG A 158 -0.54 -0.56 -13.12
N LEU A 159 -0.24 -1.63 -12.38
CA LEU A 159 -1.25 -2.43 -11.70
C LEU A 159 -1.86 -1.65 -10.53
N LEU A 160 -1.04 -0.93 -9.77
CA LEU A 160 -1.51 -0.04 -8.73
C LEU A 160 -2.47 1.00 -9.30
N ALA A 161 -2.12 1.68 -10.39
CA ALA A 161 -2.99 2.65 -11.04
C ALA A 161 -4.32 2.04 -11.53
N VAL A 162 -4.31 0.79 -12.03
CA VAL A 162 -5.52 0.07 -12.43
C VAL A 162 -6.40 -0.21 -11.22
N GLU A 163 -5.85 -0.75 -10.15
CA GLU A 163 -6.64 -1.08 -8.95
C GLU A 163 -7.11 0.17 -8.20
N LEU A 164 -6.32 1.25 -8.15
CA LEU A 164 -6.75 2.55 -7.62
C LEU A 164 -7.99 3.08 -8.34
N ARG A 165 -8.00 3.00 -9.69
CA ARG A 165 -9.17 3.40 -10.50
C ARG A 165 -10.35 2.46 -10.28
N ARG A 166 -10.09 1.16 -10.19
CA ARG A 166 -11.12 0.13 -9.96
C ARG A 166 -11.81 0.32 -8.61
N GLU A 167 -11.07 0.77 -7.60
CA GLU A 167 -11.58 1.08 -6.27
C GLU A 167 -12.21 2.47 -6.16
N GLY A 168 -12.12 3.30 -7.22
CA GLY A 168 -12.65 4.66 -7.21
C GLY A 168 -11.90 5.59 -6.24
N CYS A 169 -10.61 5.32 -5.97
CA CYS A 169 -9.82 6.12 -5.04
C CYS A 169 -9.68 7.56 -5.54
N ASN A 170 -10.07 8.52 -4.71
CA ASN A 170 -10.01 9.96 -4.97
C ASN A 170 -8.64 10.54 -4.57
N ALA A 171 -7.97 9.95 -3.59
CA ALA A 171 -6.66 10.35 -3.10
C ALA A 171 -5.84 9.14 -2.66
N ILE A 172 -4.52 9.33 -2.57
CA ILE A 172 -3.57 8.36 -2.04
C ILE A 172 -2.92 8.97 -0.82
N LEU A 173 -3.01 8.30 0.32
CA LEU A 173 -2.22 8.57 1.51
C LEU A 173 -1.04 7.61 1.52
N CYS A 174 0.16 8.14 1.25
CA CYS A 174 1.41 7.38 1.23
C CYS A 174 2.19 7.69 2.51
N GLN A 175 2.53 6.67 3.30
CA GLN A 175 3.26 6.82 4.57
C GLN A 175 4.31 5.75 4.74
#